data_AF-A0A6A6BUK4-F1
#
_entry.id   AF-A0A6A6BUK4-F1
#
_cell.length_a   1.000
_cell.length_b   1.000
_cell.length_c   1.000
_cell.angle_alpha   90.00
_cell.angle_beta   90.00
_cell.angle_gamma   90.00
#
_symmetry.space_group_name_H-M   'P 1'
#
loop_
_entity.id
_entity.type
_entity.pdbx_description
1 polymer ?
#
loop_
_entity_poly.entity_id
_entity_poly.type
_entity_poly.pdbx_seq_one_letter_code
_entity_poly.pdbx_strand_id
1 'polypeptide(L)'
;RRLHTSSAKLVTINAKGVPEYKAVSIWLGGINEAFALVPIAVGEALRTMPNQSGRFPKPDTHRLTFDHSSQAFMQVSAPYPRLVLDRDLPRQSDRDTSPATLFCFAATYTIALDGTAD
;
A
#
# COMPACT_ATOMS: atom_id res chain seq x y z
N ARG A 1 -20.56 -0.98 -5.34
CA ARG A 1 -19.10 -0.99 -5.40
C ARG A 1 -18.67 -2.20 -6.24
N ARG A 2 -18.01 -2.00 -7.38
CA ARG A 2 -17.44 -3.12 -8.17
C ARG A 2 -15.96 -3.21 -7.81
N LEU A 3 -15.59 -4.26 -7.08
CA LEU A 3 -14.20 -4.59 -6.84
C LEU A 3 -13.67 -5.37 -8.03
N HIS A 4 -12.50 -4.99 -8.53
CA HIS A 4 -11.84 -5.72 -9.59
C HIS A 4 -10.60 -6.40 -9.03
N THR A 5 -10.52 -7.72 -9.20
CA THR A 5 -9.30 -8.46 -8.89
C THR A 5 -8.20 -8.03 -9.85
N SER A 6 -7.04 -7.67 -9.29
CA SER A 6 -5.86 -7.21 -10.02
C SER A 6 -4.63 -7.92 -9.48
N SER A 7 -3.59 -7.99 -10.31
CA SER A 7 -2.28 -8.54 -9.93
C SER A 7 -1.32 -7.39 -9.64
N ALA A 8 -0.91 -7.26 -8.39
CA ALA A 8 0.14 -6.34 -7.98
C ALA A 8 1.47 -7.08 -7.77
N LYS A 9 2.57 -6.32 -7.71
CA LYS A 9 3.91 -6.83 -7.43
C LYS A 9 4.38 -6.26 -6.10
N LEU A 10 4.51 -7.12 -5.09
CA LEU A 10 5.24 -6.79 -3.87
C LEU A 10 6.74 -6.88 -4.16
N VAL A 11 7.45 -5.79 -3.93
CA VAL A 11 8.90 -5.70 -4.12
C VAL A 11 9.57 -5.53 -2.77
N THR A 12 10.43 -6.47 -2.41
CA THR A 12 11.22 -6.48 -1.18
C THR A 12 12.71 -6.44 -1.52
N ILE A 13 13.56 -6.14 -0.54
CA ILE A 13 15.01 -6.30 -0.67
C ILE A 13 15.40 -7.60 0.04
N ASN A 14 16.08 -8.49 -0.67
CA ASN A 14 16.58 -9.72 -0.08
C ASN A 14 17.86 -9.47 0.76
N ALA A 15 18.35 -10.50 1.45
CA ALA A 15 19.55 -10.40 2.30
C ALA A 15 20.83 -9.97 1.57
N LYS A 16 20.86 -10.01 0.22
CA LYS A 16 21.98 -9.58 -0.62
C LYS A 16 21.84 -8.14 -1.12
N GLY A 17 20.80 -7.41 -0.69
CA GLY A 17 20.52 -6.06 -1.17
C GLY A 17 19.86 -6.00 -2.55
N VAL A 18 19.39 -7.14 -3.09
CA VAL A 18 18.81 -7.22 -4.42
C VAL A 18 17.27 -7.21 -4.35
N PRO A 19 16.57 -6.47 -5.22
CA PRO A 19 15.12 -6.50 -5.31
C PRO A 19 14.58 -7.89 -5.66
N GLU A 20 13.60 -8.36 -4.88
CA GLU A 20 12.83 -9.57 -5.12
C GLU A 20 11.37 -9.19 -5.41
N TYR A 21 10.77 -9.84 -6.41
CA TYR A 21 9.44 -9.52 -6.91
C TYR A 21 8.50 -10.69 -6.66
N LYS A 22 7.39 -10.43 -5.97
CA LYS A 22 6.33 -11.41 -5.71
C LYS A 22 5.00 -10.90 -6.24
N ALA A 23 4.41 -11.65 -7.17
CA ALA A 23 3.06 -11.38 -7.62
C ALA A 23 2.06 -11.67 -6.49
N VAL A 24 1.11 -10.76 -6.28
CA VAL A 24 0.08 -10.86 -5.25
C VAL A 24 -1.27 -10.44 -5.83
N SER A 25 -2.30 -11.21 -5.53
CA SER A 25 -3.66 -10.85 -5.88
C SER A 25 -4.19 -9.80 -4.90
N ILE A 26 -4.73 -8.72 -5.45
CA ILE A 26 -5.35 -7.63 -4.70
C ILE A 26 -6.72 -7.33 -5.30
N TRP A 27 -7.53 -6.55 -4.59
CA TRP A 27 -8.76 -5.99 -5.14
C TRP A 27 -8.61 -4.48 -5.23
N LEU A 28 -8.79 -3.92 -6.41
CA LEU A 28 -8.84 -2.48 -6.58
C LEU A 28 -10.30 -2.02 -6.53
N GLY A 29 -10.48 -0.80 -6.02
CA GLY A 29 -11.71 -0.07 -6.23
C GLY A 29 -12.04 0.14 -7.71
N GLY A 30 -13.23 0.67 -7.98
CA GLY A 30 -13.63 1.11 -9.31
C GLY A 30 -12.68 2.16 -9.91
N ILE A 31 -12.92 2.55 -11.16
CA ILE A 31 -12.04 3.48 -11.89
C ILE A 31 -11.87 4.85 -11.21
N ASN A 32 -12.85 5.26 -10.40
CA ASN A 32 -12.85 6.52 -9.65
C ASN A 32 -12.59 6.32 -8.15
N GLU A 33 -12.29 5.10 -7.71
CA GLU A 33 -12.08 4.78 -6.31
C GLU A 33 -10.58 4.52 -6.07
N ALA A 34 -9.97 5.30 -5.18
CA ALA A 34 -8.53 5.27 -4.97
C ALA A 34 -8.13 4.39 -3.77
N PHE A 35 -8.64 3.16 -3.74
CA PHE A 35 -8.27 2.20 -2.69
C PHE A 35 -7.98 0.80 -3.25
N ALA A 36 -7.23 0.03 -2.47
CA ALA A 36 -6.87 -1.35 -2.72
C ALA A 36 -7.08 -2.19 -1.46
N LEU A 37 -7.72 -3.36 -1.59
CA LEU A 37 -7.71 -4.40 -0.56
C LEU A 37 -6.54 -5.34 -0.83
N VAL A 38 -5.74 -5.57 0.20
CA VAL A 38 -4.52 -6.38 0.10
C VAL A 38 -4.55 -7.53 1.11
N PRO A 39 -3.89 -8.67 0.80
CA PRO A 39 -3.67 -9.71 1.78
C PRO A 39 -2.94 -9.16 3.02
N ILE A 40 -3.28 -9.69 4.21
CA ILE A 40 -2.65 -9.28 5.48
C ILE A 40 -1.12 -9.34 5.39
N ALA A 41 -0.56 -10.39 4.77
CA ALA A 41 0.89 -10.53 4.60
C ALA A 41 1.53 -9.39 3.79
N VAL A 42 0.82 -8.83 2.81
CA VAL A 42 1.29 -7.67 2.02
C VAL A 42 1.23 -6.40 2.86
N GLY A 43 0.11 -6.18 3.55
CA GLY A 43 -0.04 -5.03 4.44
C GLY A 43 0.97 -5.03 5.58
N GLU A 44 1.22 -6.18 6.20
CA GLU A 44 2.25 -6.36 7.23
C GLU A 44 3.67 -6.09 6.70
N ALA A 45 3.96 -6.48 5.45
CA ALA A 45 5.23 -6.14 4.82
C ALA A 45 5.38 -4.61 4.68
N LEU A 46 4.33 -3.90 4.22
CA LEU A 46 4.34 -2.44 4.11
C LEU A 46 4.37 -1.72 5.47
N ARG A 47 4.02 -2.42 6.55
CA ARG A 47 3.93 -1.87 7.91
C ARG A 47 5.29 -1.63 8.58
N THR A 48 6.41 -2.12 8.04
CA THR A 48 7.70 -2.25 8.74
C THR A 48 8.27 -0.94 9.27
N MET A 49 7.76 -0.47 10.40
CA MET A 49 8.46 0.41 11.33
C MET A 49 9.28 -0.47 12.28
N PRO A 50 10.49 -0.04 12.67
CA PRO A 50 11.23 -0.69 13.75
C PRO A 50 10.48 -0.50 15.07
N ASN A 51 10.47 -1.55 15.89
CA ASN A 51 9.94 -1.58 17.26
C ASN A 51 9.99 -0.23 17.98
N GLN A 52 8.83 0.32 18.34
CA GLN A 52 8.74 1.06 19.60
C GLN A 52 8.19 0.12 20.66
N SER A 53 9.12 -0.29 21.52
CA SER A 53 8.89 -1.01 22.76
C SER A 53 7.80 -0.34 23.60
N GLY A 54 6.88 -1.15 24.16
CA GLY A 54 6.02 -0.75 25.27
C GLY A 54 4.53 -0.76 24.94
N ARG A 55 3.85 -1.83 25.37
CA ARG A 55 2.49 -1.89 25.97
C ARG A 55 1.32 -1.04 25.43
N PHE A 56 1.41 -0.45 24.24
CA PHE A 56 0.29 0.23 23.56
C PHE A 56 -0.22 -0.65 22.40
N PRO A 57 -1.54 -0.65 22.12
CA PRO A 57 -2.04 -1.31 20.93
C PRO A 57 -1.36 -0.72 19.70
N LYS A 58 -0.91 -1.58 18.79
CA LYS A 58 -0.38 -1.15 17.50
C LYS A 58 -1.43 -0.26 16.83
N PRO A 59 -1.06 0.88 16.22
CA PRO A 59 -2.05 1.69 15.52
C PRO A 59 -2.68 0.87 14.40
N ASP A 60 -4.01 0.91 14.31
CA ASP A 60 -4.77 0.23 13.24
C ASP A 60 -4.57 0.90 11.88
N THR A 61 -3.77 1.98 11.81
CA THR A 61 -3.48 2.72 10.59
C THR A 61 -1.99 3.06 10.46
N HIS A 62 -1.49 3.01 9.23
CA HIS A 62 -0.09 3.33 8.89
C HIS A 62 -0.03 4.23 7.67
N ARG A 63 0.79 5.29 7.74
CA ARG A 63 0.99 6.19 6.61
C ARG A 63 1.89 5.57 5.55
N LEU A 64 1.46 5.70 4.32
CA LEU A 64 2.15 5.34 3.10
C LEU A 64 2.16 6.57 2.16
N THR A 65 2.95 6.46 1.11
CA THR A 65 2.91 7.35 -0.03
C THR A 65 2.65 6.50 -1.26
N PHE A 66 1.77 6.97 -2.14
CA PHE A 66 1.61 6.42 -3.47
C PHE A 66 2.36 7.31 -4.47
N ASP A 67 3.30 6.72 -5.20
CA ASP A 67 3.98 7.36 -6.32
C ASP A 67 3.28 7.00 -7.61
N HIS A 68 2.71 8.02 -8.28
CA HIS A 68 1.96 7.85 -9.53
C HIS A 68 2.86 7.48 -10.72
N SER A 69 4.14 7.88 -10.69
CA SER A 69 5.08 7.58 -11.77
C SER A 69 5.48 6.10 -11.78
N SER A 70 5.65 5.51 -10.59
CA SER A 70 5.98 4.10 -10.42
C SER A 70 4.79 3.22 -10.05
N GLN A 71 3.59 3.81 -9.91
CA GLN A 71 2.34 3.16 -9.51
C GLN A 71 2.50 2.35 -8.22
N ALA A 72 3.26 2.88 -7.26
CA ALA A 72 3.73 2.11 -6.12
C ALA A 72 3.34 2.74 -4.78
N PHE A 73 2.77 1.92 -3.90
CA PHE A 73 2.69 2.23 -2.48
C PHE A 73 4.02 1.92 -1.81
N MET A 74 4.55 2.87 -1.04
CA MET A 74 5.79 2.73 -0.28
C MET A 74 5.70 3.47 1.06
N GLN A 75 6.62 3.17 1.97
CA GLN A 75 6.74 3.93 3.20
C GLN A 75 7.32 5.31 2.93
N VAL A 76 6.91 6.29 3.74
CA VAL A 76 7.42 7.68 3.62
C VAL A 76 8.93 7.74 3.84
N SER A 77 9.48 6.88 4.70
CA SER A 77 10.89 6.87 5.10
C SER A 77 11.76 5.88 4.32
N ALA A 78 11.17 4.98 3.53
CA ALA A 78 11.91 3.90 2.87
C ALA A 78 11.29 3.49 1.53
N PRO A 79 12.12 3.31 0.48
CA PRO A 79 11.64 2.90 -0.85
C PRO A 79 11.21 1.43 -0.92
N TYR A 80 11.52 0.62 0.10
CA TYR A 80 11.17 -0.79 0.19
C TYR A 80 10.71 -1.16 1.61
N PRO A 81 9.80 -2.14 1.74
CA PRO A 81 9.10 -2.80 0.65
C PRO A 81 8.09 -1.87 -0.03
N ARG A 82 7.78 -2.14 -1.30
CA ARG A 82 6.78 -1.38 -2.06
C ARG A 82 5.83 -2.29 -2.80
N LEU A 83 4.57 -1.87 -2.93
CA LEU A 83 3.54 -2.59 -3.67
C LEU A 83 3.24 -1.84 -4.97
N VAL A 84 3.66 -2.42 -6.10
CA VAL A 84 3.47 -1.85 -7.43
C VAL A 84 2.15 -2.37 -8.02
N LEU A 85 1.27 -1.48 -8.39
CA LEU A 85 0.00 -1.77 -9.06
C LEU A 85 0.21 -1.94 -10.58
N ASP A 86 -0.79 -2.49 -11.25
CA ASP A 86 -0.84 -2.59 -12.71
C ASP A 86 -1.41 -1.34 -13.40
N ARG A 87 -1.96 -0.42 -12.60
CA ARG A 87 -2.54 0.84 -13.06
C ARG A 87 -2.32 1.95 -12.04
N ASP A 88 -2.42 3.17 -12.54
CA ASP A 88 -2.44 4.37 -11.69
C ASP A 88 -3.76 4.46 -10.90
N LEU A 89 -3.72 5.16 -9.76
CA LEU A 89 -4.91 5.52 -8.98
C LEU A 89 -5.32 6.97 -9.27
N PRO A 90 -6.61 7.31 -9.13
CA PRO A 90 -7.08 8.68 -9.33
C PRO A 90 -6.27 9.69 -8.51
N ARG A 91 -5.65 10.66 -9.19
CA ARG A 91 -4.86 11.71 -8.54
C ARG A 91 -5.77 12.63 -7.74
N GLN A 92 -5.31 13.00 -6.54
CA GLN A 92 -6.00 13.96 -5.67
C GLN A 92 -5.44 15.37 -5.81
N SER A 93 -4.30 15.53 -6.47
CA SER A 93 -3.63 16.80 -6.76
C SER A 93 -2.73 16.65 -7.99
N ASP A 94 -2.15 17.76 -8.47
CA ASP A 94 -1.19 17.75 -9.59
C ASP A 94 0.21 17.22 -9.20
N ARG A 95 0.39 16.75 -7.96
CA ARG A 95 1.66 16.16 -7.51
C ARG A 95 1.82 14.74 -8.03
N ASP A 96 3.08 14.31 -8.17
CA ASP A 96 3.43 12.93 -8.54
C ASP A 96 3.31 11.93 -7.39
N THR A 97 3.09 12.42 -6.18
CA THR A 97 2.84 11.59 -5.01
C THR A 97 1.52 11.97 -4.34
N SER A 98 0.77 10.95 -3.91
CA SER A 98 -0.42 11.10 -3.08
C SER A 98 -0.18 10.48 -1.70
N PRO A 99 -0.59 11.15 -0.61
CA PRO A 99 -0.62 10.54 0.70
C PRO A 99 -1.59 9.36 0.70
N ALA A 100 -1.24 8.29 1.44
CA ALA A 100 -2.07 7.11 1.54
C ALA A 100 -2.05 6.54 2.96
N THR A 101 -3.13 5.85 3.32
CA THR A 101 -3.26 5.18 4.61
C THR A 101 -3.52 3.69 4.40
N LEU A 102 -2.68 2.86 5.03
CA LEU A 102 -2.92 1.44 5.24
C LEU A 102 -3.74 1.27 6.51
N PHE A 103 -4.93 0.69 6.38
CA PHE A 103 -5.82 0.32 7.46
C PHE A 103 -5.72 -1.19 7.73
N CYS A 104 -5.35 -1.52 8.97
CA CYS A 104 -5.03 -2.86 9.45
C CYS A 104 -6.21 -3.53 10.18
N PHE A 105 -7.45 -3.22 9.80
CA PHE A 105 -8.64 -3.82 10.42
C PHE A 105 -9.22 -4.96 9.57
N ALA A 106 -9.92 -5.90 10.22
CA ALA A 106 -10.64 -7.03 9.60
C ALA A 106 -9.76 -8.10 8.88
N ALA A 107 -10.39 -8.94 8.05
CA ALA A 107 -9.78 -10.11 7.40
C ALA A 107 -8.85 -9.76 6.21
N THR A 108 -8.89 -8.52 5.73
CA THR A 108 -8.03 -7.98 4.66
C THR A 108 -7.66 -6.55 5.01
N TYR A 109 -6.44 -6.14 4.68
CA TYR A 109 -6.03 -4.76 4.93
C TYR A 109 -6.46 -3.88 3.75
N THR A 110 -6.77 -2.62 4.04
CA THR A 110 -7.18 -1.64 3.01
C THR A 110 -6.10 -0.59 2.89
N ILE A 111 -5.75 -0.20 1.67
CA ILE A 111 -4.91 0.98 1.40
C ILE A 111 -5.77 1.97 0.64
N ALA A 112 -5.86 3.22 1.09
CA ALA A 112 -6.59 4.28 0.38
C ALA A 112 -5.74 5.54 0.25
N LEU A 113 -5.92 6.30 -0.83
CA LEU A 113 -5.34 7.64 -0.93
C LEU A 113 -6.10 8.60 -0.01
N ASP A 114 -5.39 9.46 0.72
CA ASP A 114 -6.00 10.33 1.75
C ASP A 114 -6.72 11.53 1.09
N GLY A 115 -7.98 11.75 1.40
CA GLY A 115 -8.77 12.84 0.79
C GLY A 115 -9.62 12.40 -0.41
N THR A 116 -9.76 11.10 -0.66
CA THR A 116 -10.86 10.57 -1.49
C THR A 116 -12.11 10.36 -0.64
N ALA A 117 -13.28 10.47 -1.26
CA ALA A 117 -14.54 10.05 -0.64
C ALA A 117 -14.55 8.52 -0.44
N ASP A 118 -15.16 8.07 0.66
CA ASP A 118 -15.23 6.65 1.07
C ASP A 118 -16.05 5.75 0.14
#